data_AF-A0A151SY33-F1
#
_entry.id   AF-A0A151SY33-F1
#
_cell.length_a   1.000
_cell.length_b   1.000
_cell.length_c   1.000
_cell.angle_alpha   90.00
_cell.angle_beta   90.00
_cell.angle_gamma   90.00
#
_symmetry.space_group_name_H-M   'P 1'
#
loop_
_entity.id
_entity.type
_entity.pdbx_description
1 polymer ?
#
loop_
_entity_poly.entity_id
_entity_poly.type
_entity_poly.pdbx_seq_one_letter_code
_entity_poly.pdbx_strand_id
1 'polypeptide(L)'
;RKLRNYFQSYEMVIRTDHPIRQVLQKPDLAGRMMKWSIELSEFAIRYEPRGAIKAQVLADFLVELTPPAETLSEKVSGSYQSTELRT
;
A
#
# COMPACT_ATOMS: atom_id res chain seq x y z
N ARG A 1 24.14 -10.72 15.15
CA ARG A 1 24.76 -9.36 15.16
C ARG A 1 24.84 -8.69 13.77
N LYS A 2 23.87 -8.87 12.85
CA LYS A 2 23.91 -8.18 11.55
C LYS A 2 23.34 -6.74 11.62
N LEU A 3 22.33 -6.52 12.45
CA LEU A 3 21.66 -5.21 12.60
C LEU A 3 22.61 -4.09 13.04
N ARG A 4 23.55 -4.40 13.93
CA ARG A 4 24.52 -3.42 14.44
C ARG A 4 25.24 -2.68 13.30
N ASN A 5 25.75 -3.40 12.31
CA ASN A 5 26.51 -2.80 11.21
C ASN A 5 25.69 -1.81 10.37
N TYR A 6 24.36 -1.94 10.35
CA TYR A 6 23.48 -1.08 9.57
C TYR A 6 22.93 0.11 10.37
N PHE A 7 22.74 -0.04 11.67
CA PHE A 7 21.96 0.90 12.49
C PHE A 7 22.73 1.50 13.66
N GLN A 8 24.05 1.31 13.76
CA GLN A 8 24.85 1.80 14.88
C GLN A 8 24.84 3.32 15.05
N SER A 9 24.61 4.08 13.97
CA SER A 9 24.59 5.56 13.98
C SER A 9 23.23 6.15 13.58
N TYR A 10 22.20 5.31 13.42
CA TYR A 10 20.90 5.74 12.89
C TYR A 10 19.76 5.24 13.76
N GLU A 11 18.74 6.08 13.88
CA GLU A 11 17.47 5.68 14.47
C GLU A 11 16.71 4.74 13.51
N MET A 12 16.20 3.63 14.03
CA MET A 12 15.40 2.69 13.27
C MET A 12 13.93 3.05 13.36
N VAL A 13 13.26 3.18 12.22
CA VAL A 13 11.82 3.41 12.15
C VAL A 13 11.12 2.12 11.72
N ILE A 14 10.32 1.56 12.61
CA ILE A 14 9.51 0.37 12.34
C ILE A 14 8.08 0.83 12.07
N ARG A 15 7.64 0.65 10.81
CA ARG A 15 6.26 0.90 10.40
C ARG A 15 5.44 -0.38 10.53
N THR A 16 4.53 -0.42 11.50
CA THR A 16 3.71 -1.59 11.78
C THR A 16 2.34 -1.20 12.30
N ASP A 17 1.34 -2.00 11.94
CA ASP A 17 -0.03 -1.88 12.45
C ASP A 17 -0.28 -2.83 13.64
N HIS A 18 0.74 -3.61 14.03
CA HIS A 18 0.67 -4.57 15.12
C HIS A 18 1.31 -4.01 16.40
N PRO A 19 0.85 -4.42 17.59
CA PRO A 19 1.36 -3.94 18.89
C PRO A 19 2.72 -4.53 19.27
N ILE A 20 3.67 -4.61 18.32
CA ILE A 20 5.01 -5.19 18.52
C ILE A 20 5.74 -4.52 19.70
N ARG A 21 5.60 -3.20 19.83
CA ARG A 21 6.17 -2.44 20.96
C ARG A 21 5.66 -2.96 22.30
N GLN A 22 4.37 -3.28 22.42
CA GLN A 22 3.79 -3.75 23.67
C GLN A 22 4.27 -5.16 24.00
N VAL A 23 4.35 -6.04 23.00
CA VAL A 23 4.86 -7.41 23.14
C VAL A 23 6.33 -7.43 23.55
N LEU A 24 7.15 -6.52 23.02
CA LEU A 24 8.57 -6.42 23.39
C LEU A 24 8.80 -5.76 24.76
N GLN A 25 7.88 -4.93 25.24
CA GLN A 25 7.94 -4.34 26.58
C GLN A 25 7.54 -5.32 27.69
N LYS A 26 6.67 -6.28 27.37
CA LYS A 26 6.26 -7.36 28.28
C LYS A 26 6.53 -8.70 27.61
N PRO A 27 7.79 -9.12 27.51
CA PRO A 27 8.12 -10.44 27.00
C PRO A 27 7.76 -11.47 28.08
N ASP A 28 6.47 -11.77 28.22
CA ASP A 28 5.90 -12.64 29.27
C ASP A 28 6.57 -14.03 29.24
N LEU A 29 7.68 -14.15 29.98
CA LEU A 29 8.53 -15.33 30.23
C LEU A 29 8.99 -16.15 29.01
N ALA A 30 8.63 -15.75 27.79
CA ALA A 30 9.06 -16.41 26.57
C ALA A 30 10.54 -16.10 26.31
N GLY A 31 11.43 -17.05 26.63
CA GLY A 31 12.88 -16.83 26.59
C GLY A 31 13.42 -16.24 25.29
N ARG A 32 12.85 -16.63 24.13
CA ARG A 32 13.21 -16.01 22.85
C ARG A 32 12.79 -14.53 22.79
N MET A 33 11.59 -14.17 23.23
CA MET A 33 11.12 -12.78 23.23
C MET A 33 11.94 -11.91 24.18
N MET A 34 12.31 -12.44 25.35
CA MET A 34 13.20 -11.72 26.27
C MET A 34 14.55 -11.42 25.62
N LYS A 35 15.15 -12.42 24.94
CA LYS A 35 16.40 -12.24 24.21
C LYS A 35 16.28 -11.15 23.13
N TRP A 36 15.21 -11.17 22.34
CA TRP A 36 14.98 -10.15 21.32
C TRP A 36 14.76 -8.76 21.93
N SER A 37 14.01 -8.66 23.03
CA SER A 37 13.78 -7.39 23.74
C SER A 37 15.10 -6.77 24.20
N ILE A 38 16.02 -7.57 24.76
CA ILE A 38 17.36 -7.13 25.16
C ILE A 38 18.21 -6.73 23.95
N GLU A 39 18.21 -7.52 22.87
CA GLU A 39 19.01 -7.18 21.68
C GLU A 39 18.51 -5.91 20.99
N LEU A 40 17.20 -5.66 20.99
CA LEU A 40 16.59 -4.51 20.35
C LEU A 40 16.65 -3.23 21.20
N SER A 41 16.76 -3.34 22.52
CA SER A 41 16.85 -2.18 23.42
C SER A 41 18.14 -1.38 23.26
N GLU A 42 19.17 -1.97 22.64
CA GLU A 42 20.40 -1.28 22.28
C GLU A 42 20.20 -0.22 21.17
N PHE A 43 19.15 -0.36 20.37
CA PHE A 43 18.89 0.53 19.25
C PHE A 43 17.85 1.59 19.63
N ALA A 44 18.04 2.80 19.12
CA ALA A 44 16.97 3.81 19.12
C ALA A 44 15.91 3.38 18.09
N ILE A 45 14.77 2.88 18.57
CA ILE A 45 13.67 2.40 17.72
C ILE A 45 12.45 3.29 17.91
N ARG A 46 12.00 3.92 16.82
CA ARG A 46 10.70 4.58 16.73
C ARG A 46 9.69 3.68 16.02
N TYR A 47 8.47 3.65 16.54
CA TYR A 47 7.36 2.93 15.96
C TYR A 47 6.39 3.92 15.33
N GLU A 48 6.05 3.67 14.07
CA GLU A 48 5.09 4.48 13.32
C GLU A 48 3.98 3.55 12.79
N PRO A 49 2.73 4.01 12.70
CA PRO A 49 1.70 3.29 11.95
C PRO A 49 2.13 3.20 10.48
N ARG A 50 1.78 2.09 9.79
CA ARG A 50 2.16 1.92 8.38
C ARG A 50 1.50 2.95 7.47
N GLY A 51 0.36 3.47 7.90
CA GLY A 51 -0.49 4.36 7.11
C GLY A 51 -1.28 3.59 6.05
N ALA A 52 -2.43 4.13 5.66
CA ALA A 52 -3.20 3.56 4.56
C ALA A 52 -2.44 3.75 3.24
N ILE A 53 -2.46 2.72 2.38
CA ILE A 53 -2.08 2.88 0.98
C ILE A 53 -3.08 3.87 0.38
N LYS A 54 -2.60 4.98 -0.18
CA LYS A 54 -3.46 6.01 -0.77
C LYS A 54 -4.14 5.44 -2.03
N ALA A 55 -5.29 4.82 -1.85
CA ALA A 55 -6.12 4.31 -2.94
C ALA A 55 -6.49 5.44 -3.94
N GLN A 56 -6.49 6.68 -3.47
CA GLN A 56 -6.66 7.86 -4.32
C GLN A 56 -5.60 7.95 -5.42
N VAL A 57 -4.33 7.69 -5.13
CA VAL A 57 -3.26 7.76 -6.15
C VAL A 57 -3.47 6.69 -7.22
N LEU A 58 -3.96 5.50 -6.82
CA LEU A 58 -4.33 4.45 -7.75
C LEU A 58 -5.56 4.84 -8.58
N ALA A 59 -6.56 5.47 -7.96
CA ALA A 59 -7.75 5.96 -8.66
C ALA A 59 -7.40 7.05 -9.68
N ASP A 60 -6.60 8.04 -9.28
CA ASP A 60 -6.15 9.15 -10.14
C ASP A 60 -5.31 8.60 -11.31
N PHE A 61 -4.45 7.61 -11.05
CA PHE A 61 -3.68 6.92 -12.08
C PHE A 61 -4.58 6.17 -13.08
N LEU A 62 -5.62 5.47 -12.61
CA LEU A 62 -6.57 4.78 -13.49
C LEU A 62 -7.40 5.74 -14.35
N VAL A 63 -7.72 6.93 -13.82
CA VAL A 63 -8.40 7.99 -14.57
C VAL A 63 -7.48 8.56 -15.66
N GLU A 64 -6.20 8.78 -15.37
CA GLU A 64 -5.22 9.21 -16.38
C GLU A 64 -5.00 8.16 -17.48
N LEU A 65 -5.03 6.88 -17.12
CA LEU A 65 -4.88 5.77 -18.07
C LEU A 65 -6.13 5.46 -18.91
N THR A 66 -7.30 5.97 -18.52
CA THR A 66 -8.57 5.71 -19.23
C THR A 66 -8.99 6.96 -19.98
N PRO A 67 -8.81 7.03 -21.31
CA PRO A 67 -9.35 8.15 -22.07
C PRO A 67 -10.89 8.22 -21.91
N PRO A 68 -11.49 9.43 -21.91
CA PRO A 68 -12.93 9.59 -21.72
C PRO A 68 -13.70 8.75 -22.74
N ALA A 69 -14.66 7.95 -22.27
CA ALA A 69 -15.55 7.14 -23.11
C ALA A 69 -16.62 7.99 -23.85
N GLU A 70 -16.26 9.20 -24.28
CA GLU A 70 -17.10 10.07 -25.10
C GLU A 70 -16.43 10.25 -26.45
N THR A 71 -16.67 9.29 -27.36
CA THR A 71 -16.91 9.49 -28.80
C THR A 71 -16.96 8.13 -29.51
N LEU A 72 -17.94 7.28 -29.19
CA LEU A 72 -18.36 6.19 -30.08
C LEU A 72 -19.89 6.15 -30.29
N SER A 73 -20.65 7.12 -29.77
CA SER A 73 -22.10 7.18 -29.95
C SER A 73 -22.58 7.95 -31.19
N GLU A 74 -21.68 8.48 -32.03
CA GLU A 74 -22.08 9.31 -33.19
C GLU A 74 -21.71 8.74 -34.57
N LYS A 75 -21.26 7.47 -34.65
CA LYS A 75 -21.04 6.78 -35.93
C LYS A 75 -21.96 5.58 -36.20
N VAL A 76 -23.18 5.57 -35.64
CA VAL A 76 -24.21 4.58 -36.02
C VAL A 76 -25.44 5.21 -36.71
N SER A 77 -25.42 6.51 -37.03
CA SER A 77 -26.54 7.16 -37.75
C SER A 77 -26.44 7.08 -39.29
N GLY A 78 -25.42 6.45 -39.86
CA GLY A 78 -25.16 6.48 -41.30
C GLY A 78 -25.17 5.11 -41.98
N SER A 79 -26.35 4.51 -42.14
CA SER A 79 -26.79 3.81 -43.38
C SER A 79 -27.84 2.73 -43.10
N TYR A 80 -29.10 3.12 -43.03
CA TYR A 80 -30.18 2.28 -43.54
C TYR A 80 -30.94 3.12 -44.56
N GLN A 81 -30.47 3.08 -45.81
CA GLN A 81 -31.29 3.54 -46.92
C GLN A 81 -32.41 2.52 -47.07
N SER A 82 -33.61 2.92 -46.63
CA SER A 82 -34.85 2.24 -46.92
C SER A 82 -35.05 2.25 -48.44
N THR A 83 -34.85 1.12 -49.11
CA THR A 83 -35.41 0.92 -50.44
C THR A 83 -36.82 0.35 -50.26
N GLU A 84 -37.78 1.26 -50.41
CA GLU A 84 -39.19 0.96 -50.57
C GLU A 84 -39.48 0.08 -51.80
N LEU A 85 -40.43 -0.85 -51.58
CA LEU A 85 -41.52 -1.26 -52.49
C LEU A 85 -41.20 -2.00 -53.81
N ARG A 86 -41.65 -3.26 -53.87
CA ARG A 86 -42.52 -3.69 -54.97
C ARG A 86 -43.48 -4.81 -54.53
N THR A 87 -44.76 -4.54 -54.73
CA THR A 87 -45.92 -5.43 -54.64
C THR A 87 -45.82 -6.61 -55.59
#